data_AF-A0AAX4J8R8-F1
#
_entry.id   AF-A0AAX4J8R8-F1
#
_cell.length_a   1.000
_cell.length_b   1.000
_cell.length_c   1.000
_cell.angle_alpha   90.00
_cell.angle_beta   90.00
_cell.angle_gamma   90.00
#
_symmetry.space_group_name_H-M   'P 1'
#
loop_
_entity.id
_entity.type
_entity.pdbx_description
1 polymer ?
#
loop_
_entity_poly.entity_id
_entity_poly.type
_entity_poly.pdbx_seq_one_letter_code
_entity_poly.pdbx_strand_id
1 'polypeptide(L)'
;MIDPNNFQTLEEHEKLANLDIPDIKNFKAVAFLHIGKFEEALKFSQKDSYESAYALYKLRKYKKALKIANKHSGEKWDVLKSQILYCMGYFNEAFKFLNKLKKDDEIVVNLQAMQSLGELTNKVNKHHFHNLYIKKKEEDSIKENLEDYKFKDEEIYYEFLFNKTFECAENKTEYLGNLKKLSDQFPKANIFKMQMANIEGYFDEINPEDLSKTQRQVYNFNSKKSDTIENGLHYLSNFSNKLGDNQYKWIENAKKNNFKINWNEIPDTSETLNILRILTGLENKNIKIDNIKKCLEKIKNENVKQKIEEYLNFNK
;
A
#
# COMPACT_ATOMS: atom_id res chain seq x y z
N MET A 1 -18.96 -41.77 1.64
CA MET A 1 -18.32 -40.60 2.27
C MET A 1 -17.70 -39.81 1.14
N ILE A 2 -18.17 -38.59 0.87
CA ILE A 2 -17.63 -37.76 -0.22
C ILE A 2 -16.36 -37.10 0.30
N ASP A 3 -15.22 -37.28 -0.38
CA ASP A 3 -13.96 -36.61 -0.05
C ASP A 3 -13.94 -35.21 -0.69
N PRO A 4 -14.07 -34.14 0.10
CA PRO A 4 -14.21 -32.76 -0.39
C PRO A 4 -12.92 -32.17 -0.97
N ASN A 5 -11.75 -32.78 -0.69
CA ASN A 5 -10.48 -32.32 -1.26
C ASN A 5 -10.24 -32.88 -2.67
N ASN A 6 -11.16 -33.72 -3.16
CA ASN A 6 -11.05 -34.38 -4.46
C ASN A 6 -11.89 -33.72 -5.56
N PHE A 7 -12.59 -32.62 -5.27
CA PHE A 7 -13.24 -31.81 -6.29
C PHE A 7 -12.21 -30.85 -6.88
N GLN A 8 -11.91 -31.03 -8.17
CA GLN A 8 -10.81 -30.34 -8.85
C GLN A 8 -11.31 -29.31 -9.86
N THR A 9 -12.62 -29.30 -10.16
CA THR A 9 -13.19 -28.46 -11.23
C THR A 9 -14.23 -27.47 -10.73
N LEU A 10 -14.34 -26.32 -11.41
CA LEU A 10 -15.33 -25.28 -11.13
C LEU A 10 -16.77 -25.84 -11.20
N GLU A 11 -17.03 -26.73 -12.18
CA GLU A 11 -18.34 -27.34 -12.42
C GLU A 11 -18.78 -28.26 -11.27
N GLU A 12 -17.86 -28.94 -10.61
CA GLU A 12 -18.13 -29.75 -9.41
C GLU A 12 -18.47 -28.89 -8.20
N HIS A 13 -17.77 -27.76 -8.04
CA HIS A 13 -18.10 -26.78 -6.99
C HIS A 13 -19.47 -26.11 -7.24
N GLU A 14 -19.82 -25.82 -8.49
CA GLU A 14 -21.16 -25.31 -8.84
C GLU A 14 -22.27 -26.32 -8.51
N LYS A 15 -22.06 -27.62 -8.82
CA LYS A 15 -23.00 -28.69 -8.47
C LYS A 15 -23.21 -28.80 -6.95
N LEU A 16 -22.13 -28.79 -6.17
CA LEU A 16 -22.19 -28.83 -4.70
C LEU A 16 -22.89 -27.61 -4.09
N ALA A 17 -22.66 -26.42 -4.64
CA ALA A 17 -23.30 -25.19 -4.16
C ALA A 17 -24.84 -25.25 -4.28
N ASN A 18 -25.35 -25.94 -5.30
CA ASN A 18 -26.78 -26.05 -5.63
C ASN A 18 -27.52 -27.20 -4.91
N LEU A 19 -26.82 -28.10 -4.19
CA LEU A 19 -27.47 -29.23 -3.49
C LEU A 19 -28.20 -28.79 -2.22
N ASP A 20 -29.52 -28.88 -2.14
CA ASP A 20 -30.28 -28.54 -0.91
C ASP A 20 -30.28 -29.65 0.15
N ILE A 21 -29.11 -29.92 0.71
CA ILE A 21 -28.93 -30.87 1.82
C ILE A 21 -28.50 -30.08 3.08
N PRO A 22 -29.22 -30.18 4.23
CA PRO A 22 -28.91 -29.42 5.45
C PRO A 22 -27.52 -29.70 6.06
N ASP A 23 -27.01 -30.92 5.88
CA ASP A 23 -25.78 -31.42 6.54
C ASP A 23 -24.49 -31.07 5.79
N ILE A 24 -24.58 -30.34 4.68
CA ILE A 24 -23.41 -29.99 3.85
C ILE A 24 -23.06 -28.50 3.86
N LYS A 25 -23.54 -27.73 4.86
CA LYS A 25 -23.31 -26.27 4.92
C LYS A 25 -21.83 -25.88 4.82
N ASN A 26 -20.94 -26.59 5.49
CA ASN A 26 -19.50 -26.33 5.38
C ASN A 26 -18.95 -26.64 3.97
N PHE A 27 -19.45 -27.68 3.29
CA PHE A 27 -19.06 -27.98 1.91
C PHE A 27 -19.60 -26.93 0.92
N LYS A 28 -20.84 -26.45 1.14
CA LYS A 28 -21.39 -25.30 0.40
C LYS A 28 -20.52 -24.06 0.58
N ALA A 29 -20.06 -23.78 1.79
CA ALA A 29 -19.19 -22.63 2.04
C ALA A 29 -17.90 -22.71 1.23
N VAL A 30 -17.21 -23.87 1.23
CA VAL A 30 -16.01 -24.11 0.43
C VAL A 30 -16.32 -23.95 -1.07
N ALA A 31 -17.39 -24.57 -1.56
CA ALA A 31 -17.81 -24.45 -2.96
C ALA A 31 -18.07 -22.99 -3.37
N PHE A 32 -18.80 -22.23 -2.55
CA PHE A 32 -19.05 -20.80 -2.78
C PHE A 32 -17.77 -19.96 -2.79
N LEU A 33 -16.76 -20.31 -1.98
CA LEU A 33 -15.44 -19.66 -2.04
C LEU A 33 -14.74 -19.90 -3.38
N HIS A 34 -14.75 -21.13 -3.88
CA HIS A 34 -14.10 -21.49 -5.15
C HIS A 34 -14.74 -20.79 -6.36
N ILE A 35 -16.06 -20.62 -6.36
CA ILE A 35 -16.79 -19.92 -7.44
C ILE A 35 -16.88 -18.39 -7.23
N GLY A 36 -16.22 -17.85 -6.21
CA GLY A 36 -16.13 -16.40 -5.97
C GLY A 36 -17.39 -15.74 -5.38
N LYS A 37 -18.35 -16.51 -4.89
CA LYS A 37 -19.59 -16.04 -4.24
C LYS A 37 -19.38 -15.87 -2.73
N PHE A 38 -18.62 -14.85 -2.35
CA PHE A 38 -18.12 -14.70 -0.98
C PHE A 38 -19.20 -14.32 0.05
N GLU A 39 -20.29 -13.64 -0.35
CA GLU A 39 -21.40 -13.35 0.57
C GLU A 39 -22.18 -14.61 0.92
N GLU A 40 -22.40 -15.48 -0.06
CA GLU A 40 -23.03 -16.78 0.09
C GLU A 40 -22.13 -17.71 0.92
N ALA A 41 -20.84 -17.76 0.62
CA ALA A 41 -19.88 -18.53 1.42
C ALA A 41 -19.96 -18.17 2.90
N LEU A 42 -20.10 -16.88 3.22
CA LEU A 42 -20.21 -16.42 4.60
C LEU A 42 -21.50 -16.89 5.29
N LYS A 43 -22.63 -16.95 4.56
CA LYS A 43 -23.92 -17.45 5.10
C LYS A 43 -23.86 -18.92 5.51
N PHE A 44 -23.09 -19.73 4.77
CA PHE A 44 -22.98 -21.16 4.99
C PHE A 44 -21.77 -21.57 5.84
N SER A 45 -20.79 -20.68 6.01
CA SER A 45 -19.60 -20.94 6.82
C SER A 45 -19.91 -21.08 8.31
N GLN A 46 -19.22 -22.00 8.96
CA GLN A 46 -19.22 -22.08 10.42
C GLN A 46 -18.61 -20.80 11.03
N LYS A 47 -19.19 -20.32 12.13
CA LYS A 47 -18.69 -19.15 12.85
C LYS A 47 -17.25 -19.37 13.31
N ASP A 48 -16.42 -18.34 13.11
CA ASP A 48 -14.99 -18.34 13.43
C ASP A 48 -14.18 -19.44 12.69
N SER A 49 -14.69 -20.00 11.59
CA SER A 49 -13.94 -20.94 10.75
C SER A 49 -12.97 -20.23 9.78
N TYR A 50 -12.08 -21.01 9.16
CA TYR A 50 -11.17 -20.51 8.12
C TYR A 50 -11.94 -19.92 6.93
N GLU A 51 -12.98 -20.62 6.46
CA GLU A 51 -13.83 -20.22 5.35
C GLU A 51 -14.53 -18.90 5.66
N SER A 52 -15.01 -18.73 6.90
CA SER A 52 -15.64 -17.47 7.34
C SER A 52 -14.64 -16.30 7.32
N ALA A 53 -13.40 -16.53 7.81
CA ALA A 53 -12.36 -15.52 7.82
C ALA A 53 -11.89 -15.18 6.39
N TYR A 54 -11.75 -16.19 5.53
CA TYR A 54 -11.36 -16.03 4.13
C TYR A 54 -12.43 -15.29 3.32
N ALA A 55 -13.71 -15.63 3.49
CA ALA A 55 -14.82 -14.90 2.89
C ALA A 55 -14.83 -13.43 3.33
N LEU A 56 -14.65 -13.15 4.63
CA LEU A 56 -14.54 -11.79 5.14
C LEU A 56 -13.33 -11.03 4.56
N TYR A 57 -12.20 -11.71 4.39
CA TYR A 57 -11.02 -11.15 3.73
C TYR A 57 -11.31 -10.75 2.29
N LYS A 58 -11.90 -11.65 1.49
CA LYS A 58 -12.30 -11.37 0.10
C LYS A 58 -13.34 -10.26 -0.03
N LEU A 59 -14.23 -10.13 0.95
CA LEU A 59 -15.19 -9.02 1.06
C LEU A 59 -14.58 -7.73 1.65
N ARG A 60 -13.25 -7.64 1.77
CA ARG A 60 -12.50 -6.49 2.32
C ARG A 60 -12.89 -6.10 3.75
N LYS A 61 -13.49 -7.01 4.51
CA LYS A 61 -13.83 -6.84 5.94
C LYS A 61 -12.62 -7.21 6.82
N TYR A 62 -11.46 -6.62 6.51
CA TYR A 62 -10.14 -7.03 7.02
C TYR A 62 -10.05 -7.09 8.55
N LYS A 63 -10.56 -6.08 9.27
CA LYS A 63 -10.54 -6.07 10.76
C LYS A 63 -11.30 -7.26 11.36
N LYS A 64 -12.43 -7.66 10.76
CA LYS A 64 -13.23 -8.80 11.22
C LYS A 64 -12.52 -10.12 10.89
N ALA A 65 -11.98 -10.24 9.68
CA ALA A 65 -11.20 -11.40 9.26
C ALA A 65 -9.97 -11.61 10.18
N LEU A 66 -9.22 -10.55 10.45
CA LEU A 66 -8.04 -10.60 11.32
C LEU A 66 -8.39 -11.00 12.76
N LYS A 67 -9.52 -10.51 13.29
CA LYS A 67 -10.00 -10.89 14.62
C LYS A 67 -10.25 -12.39 14.75
N ILE A 68 -10.76 -13.02 13.70
CA ILE A 68 -10.95 -14.48 13.67
C ILE A 68 -9.60 -15.16 13.51
N ALA A 69 -8.80 -14.76 12.51
CA ALA A 69 -7.51 -15.38 12.22
C ALA A 69 -6.54 -15.38 13.41
N ASN A 70 -6.54 -14.31 14.23
CA ASN A 70 -5.70 -14.21 15.43
C ASN A 70 -6.01 -15.23 16.52
N LYS A 71 -7.18 -15.88 16.49
CA LYS A 71 -7.54 -16.94 17.45
C LYS A 71 -6.95 -18.30 17.08
N HIS A 72 -6.34 -18.42 15.90
CA HIS A 72 -5.89 -19.70 15.35
C HIS A 72 -4.40 -19.65 14.96
N SER A 73 -3.80 -20.83 14.85
CA SER A 73 -2.41 -21.04 14.45
C SER A 73 -2.31 -22.10 13.36
N GLY A 74 -1.16 -22.16 12.68
CA GLY A 74 -0.87 -23.09 11.59
C GLY A 74 -0.65 -22.38 10.25
N GLU A 75 -0.02 -23.06 9.31
CA GLU A 75 0.48 -22.46 8.06
C GLU A 75 -0.62 -21.74 7.27
N LYS A 76 -1.78 -22.40 7.05
CA LYS A 76 -2.92 -21.78 6.35
C LYS A 76 -3.40 -20.48 7.01
N TRP A 77 -3.35 -20.42 8.34
CA TRP A 77 -3.76 -19.23 9.08
C TRP A 77 -2.69 -18.14 9.03
N ASP A 78 -1.41 -18.50 9.01
CA ASP A 78 -0.32 -17.55 8.87
C ASP A 78 -0.28 -16.94 7.45
N VAL A 79 -0.55 -17.73 6.40
CA VAL A 79 -0.79 -17.21 5.04
C VAL A 79 -1.95 -16.20 5.05
N LEU A 80 -3.11 -16.56 5.61
CA LEU A 80 -4.27 -15.68 5.64
C LEU A 80 -4.01 -14.40 6.45
N LYS A 81 -3.34 -14.48 7.60
CA LYS A 81 -2.93 -13.30 8.38
C LYS A 81 -2.02 -12.40 7.55
N SER A 82 -1.01 -12.98 6.90
CA SER A 82 -0.09 -12.23 6.05
C SER A 82 -0.83 -11.48 4.94
N GLN A 83 -1.73 -12.15 4.22
CA GLN A 83 -2.56 -11.54 3.18
C GLN A 83 -3.46 -10.41 3.71
N ILE A 84 -4.12 -10.62 4.84
CA ILE A 84 -4.97 -9.60 5.47
C ILE A 84 -4.15 -8.37 5.86
N LEU A 85 -3.01 -8.58 6.54
CA LEU A 85 -2.12 -7.52 6.99
C LEU A 85 -1.53 -6.74 5.82
N TYR A 86 -1.12 -7.43 4.76
CA TYR A 86 -0.66 -6.83 3.51
C TYR A 86 -1.72 -5.90 2.92
N CYS A 87 -2.97 -6.36 2.78
CA CYS A 87 -4.07 -5.51 2.30
C CYS A 87 -4.42 -4.34 3.23
N MET A 88 -4.09 -4.45 4.52
CA MET A 88 -4.25 -3.36 5.48
C MET A 88 -3.09 -2.35 5.47
N GLY A 89 -2.01 -2.64 4.73
CA GLY A 89 -0.79 -1.84 4.68
C GLY A 89 0.21 -2.11 5.81
N TYR A 90 0.05 -3.21 6.54
CA TYR A 90 0.94 -3.64 7.64
C TYR A 90 1.94 -4.67 7.10
N PHE A 91 2.93 -4.18 6.34
CA PHE A 91 3.83 -5.02 5.56
C PHE A 91 4.85 -5.79 6.41
N ASN A 92 5.40 -5.18 7.46
CA ASN A 92 6.38 -5.84 8.30
C ASN A 92 5.71 -6.91 9.17
N GLU A 93 4.49 -6.66 9.69
CA GLU A 93 3.70 -7.70 10.36
C GLU A 93 3.32 -8.82 9.38
N ALA A 94 2.91 -8.48 8.14
CA ALA A 94 2.60 -9.48 7.10
C ALA A 94 3.81 -10.39 6.79
N PHE A 95 5.00 -9.79 6.67
CA PHE A 95 6.26 -10.51 6.46
C PHE A 95 6.53 -11.49 7.60
N LYS A 96 6.39 -11.07 8.87
CA LYS A 96 6.65 -11.92 10.05
C LYS A 96 5.82 -13.21 10.04
N PHE A 97 4.61 -13.20 9.49
CA PHE A 97 3.80 -14.41 9.37
C PHE A 97 4.24 -15.29 8.20
N LEU A 98 4.50 -14.70 7.03
CA LEU A 98 4.86 -15.47 5.84
C LEU A 98 6.27 -16.09 5.95
N ASN A 99 7.20 -15.41 6.61
CA ASN A 99 8.59 -15.88 6.75
C ASN A 99 8.74 -17.13 7.64
N LYS A 100 7.69 -17.53 8.35
CA LYS A 100 7.68 -18.77 9.12
C LYS A 100 7.55 -20.00 8.23
N LEU A 101 7.06 -19.82 7.00
CA LEU A 101 6.79 -20.90 6.07
C LEU A 101 8.08 -21.35 5.37
N LYS A 102 8.05 -22.57 4.84
CA LYS A 102 9.13 -23.06 4.00
C LYS A 102 9.24 -22.17 2.74
N LYS A 103 10.45 -21.71 2.45
CA LYS A 103 10.72 -20.90 1.27
C LYS A 103 10.58 -21.71 -0.01
N ASP A 104 9.75 -21.20 -0.91
CA ASP A 104 9.68 -21.53 -2.32
C ASP A 104 9.62 -20.22 -3.12
N ASP A 105 9.57 -20.31 -4.45
CA ASP A 105 9.62 -19.15 -5.35
C ASP A 105 8.50 -18.15 -5.02
N GLU A 106 7.28 -18.64 -4.78
CA GLU A 106 6.08 -17.86 -4.43
C GLU A 106 6.19 -17.19 -3.07
N ILE A 107 6.68 -17.90 -2.06
CA ILE A 107 6.90 -17.33 -0.73
C ILE A 107 7.96 -16.22 -0.80
N VAL A 108 9.07 -16.45 -1.53
CA VAL A 108 10.17 -15.48 -1.61
C VAL A 108 9.76 -14.23 -2.38
N VAL A 109 9.04 -14.35 -3.50
CA VAL A 109 8.56 -13.17 -4.26
C VAL A 109 7.58 -12.33 -3.42
N ASN A 110 6.71 -12.97 -2.64
CA ASN A 110 5.77 -12.29 -1.75
C ASN A 110 6.48 -11.62 -0.55
N LEU A 111 7.50 -12.28 0.02
CA LEU A 111 8.35 -11.69 1.06
C LEU A 111 9.08 -10.45 0.53
N GLN A 112 9.60 -10.50 -0.70
CA GLN A 112 10.25 -9.35 -1.34
C GLN A 112 9.26 -8.20 -1.54
N ALA A 113 8.03 -8.47 -2.00
CA ALA A 113 6.99 -7.44 -2.12
C ALA A 113 6.70 -6.76 -0.77
N MET A 114 6.59 -7.55 0.31
CA MET A 114 6.38 -7.04 1.66
C MET A 114 7.56 -6.20 2.14
N GLN A 115 8.79 -6.68 1.95
CA GLN A 115 10.00 -5.97 2.34
C GLN A 115 10.10 -4.62 1.61
N SER A 116 9.98 -4.61 0.29
CA SER A 116 10.09 -3.39 -0.52
C SER A 116 9.01 -2.37 -0.19
N LEU A 117 7.76 -2.80 0.01
CA LEU A 117 6.68 -1.90 0.40
C LEU A 117 6.81 -1.43 1.86
N GLY A 118 7.36 -2.24 2.76
CA GLY A 118 7.72 -1.84 4.12
C GLY A 118 8.82 -0.78 4.14
N GLU A 119 9.85 -0.93 3.30
CA GLU A 119 10.88 0.10 3.12
C GLU A 119 10.31 1.38 2.52
N LEU A 120 9.52 1.27 1.45
CA LEU A 120 8.85 2.41 0.82
C LEU A 120 7.98 3.15 1.83
N THR A 121 7.18 2.43 2.64
CA THR A 121 6.37 2.97 3.74
C THR A 121 7.21 3.82 4.68
N ASN A 122 8.37 3.32 5.09
CA ASN A 122 9.28 4.03 5.98
C ASN A 122 9.91 5.27 5.34
N LYS A 123 10.13 5.29 4.02
CA LYS A 123 10.63 6.45 3.29
C LYS A 123 9.54 7.50 3.09
N VAL A 124 8.38 7.11 2.58
CA VAL A 124 7.29 8.03 2.22
C VAL A 124 6.61 8.64 3.44
N ASN A 125 6.50 7.90 4.55
CA ASN A 125 5.88 8.42 5.77
C ASN A 125 6.77 9.37 6.57
N LYS A 126 8.05 9.52 6.21
CA LYS A 126 8.86 10.66 6.68
C LYS A 126 8.37 11.98 6.09
N HIS A 127 7.66 11.93 4.97
CA HIS A 127 7.10 13.08 4.30
C HIS A 127 5.61 13.19 4.62
N HIS A 128 5.22 14.29 5.25
CA HIS A 128 3.81 14.59 5.48
C HIS A 128 3.06 14.75 4.16
N PHE A 129 1.84 14.20 4.13
CA PHE A 129 0.95 14.23 2.97
C PHE A 129 1.50 13.63 1.68
N HIS A 130 2.55 12.81 1.75
CA HIS A 130 3.04 12.09 0.58
C HIS A 130 1.89 11.36 -0.11
N ASN A 131 1.83 11.38 -1.44
CA ASN A 131 0.69 10.78 -2.16
C ASN A 131 0.61 9.27 -1.91
N LEU A 132 1.79 8.64 -1.79
CA LEU A 132 1.94 7.25 -1.33
C LEU A 132 1.72 7.07 0.18
N TYR A 133 1.02 7.94 0.92
CA TYR A 133 0.88 7.76 2.38
C TYR A 133 0.37 6.35 2.71
N ILE A 134 1.18 5.58 3.44
CA ILE A 134 0.89 4.19 3.79
C ILE A 134 0.58 4.12 5.28
N LYS A 135 -0.44 3.35 5.68
CA LYS A 135 -0.78 3.21 7.09
C LYS A 135 0.36 2.55 7.87
N LYS A 136 1.08 3.34 8.67
CA LYS A 136 2.11 2.81 9.58
C LYS A 136 1.46 2.30 10.87
N LYS A 137 1.74 1.05 11.22
CA LYS A 137 1.59 0.54 12.59
C LYS A 137 2.90 0.02 13.17
N GLU A 138 4.01 0.16 12.44
CA GLU A 138 5.15 -0.75 12.59
C GLU A 138 6.42 0.00 13.05
N GLU A 139 7.04 -0.51 14.12
CA GLU A 139 8.23 0.08 14.75
C GLU A 139 9.55 -0.49 14.19
N ASP A 140 9.56 -1.74 13.70
CA ASP A 140 10.78 -2.39 13.23
C ASP A 140 10.85 -2.50 11.71
N SER A 141 11.96 -2.06 11.10
CA SER A 141 12.29 -2.43 9.73
C SER A 141 12.72 -3.89 9.66
N ILE A 142 12.18 -4.65 8.72
CA ILE A 142 12.65 -6.00 8.44
C ILE A 142 13.68 -5.93 7.33
N LYS A 143 14.82 -6.59 7.54
CA LYS A 143 15.85 -6.77 6.51
C LYS A 143 16.27 -8.22 6.51
N GLU A 144 15.79 -8.96 5.52
CA GLU A 144 16.27 -10.29 5.21
C GLU A 144 16.93 -10.28 3.83
N ASN A 145 18.05 -10.99 3.70
CA ASN A 145 18.66 -11.18 2.39
C ASN A 145 17.92 -12.29 1.65
N LEU A 146 17.02 -11.90 0.73
CA LEU A 146 16.28 -12.82 -0.12
C LEU A 146 17.00 -13.08 -1.47
N GLU A 147 18.06 -12.33 -1.77
CA GLU A 147 18.76 -12.40 -3.06
C GLU A 147 19.54 -13.71 -3.26
N ASP A 148 19.88 -14.39 -2.17
CA ASP A 148 20.61 -15.67 -2.22
C ASP A 148 19.70 -16.85 -2.62
N TYR A 149 18.38 -16.62 -2.73
CA TYR A 149 17.43 -17.66 -3.11
C TYR A 149 17.57 -18.02 -4.60
N LYS A 150 17.61 -19.34 -4.88
CA LYS A 150 17.70 -19.87 -6.24
C LYS A 150 16.30 -20.18 -6.77
N PHE A 151 15.78 -19.24 -7.56
CA PHE A 151 14.51 -19.42 -8.27
C PHE A 151 14.58 -20.57 -9.27
N LYS A 152 13.50 -21.33 -9.35
CA LYS A 152 13.28 -22.40 -10.33
C LYS A 152 12.54 -21.87 -11.55
N ASP A 153 11.63 -20.93 -11.33
CA ASP A 153 10.86 -20.25 -12.37
C ASP A 153 11.46 -18.88 -12.69
N GLU A 154 11.76 -18.66 -13.97
CA GLU A 154 12.33 -17.41 -14.47
C GLU A 154 11.33 -16.25 -14.41
N GLU A 155 10.05 -16.50 -14.63
CA GLU A 155 9.01 -15.46 -14.56
C GLU A 155 8.83 -14.97 -13.13
N ILE A 156 8.88 -15.88 -12.14
CA ILE A 156 8.81 -15.52 -10.72
C ILE A 156 10.07 -14.75 -10.29
N TYR A 157 11.24 -15.09 -10.84
CA TYR A 157 12.45 -14.29 -10.61
C TYR A 157 12.32 -12.85 -11.15
N TYR A 158 11.72 -12.67 -12.33
CA TYR A 158 11.45 -11.33 -12.84
C TYR A 158 10.47 -10.56 -11.95
N GLU A 159 9.45 -11.22 -11.41
CA GLU A 159 8.53 -10.61 -10.44
C GLU A 159 9.25 -10.25 -9.12
N PHE A 160 10.20 -11.06 -8.66
CA PHE A 160 11.05 -10.73 -7.52
C PHE A 160 11.84 -9.43 -7.77
N LEU A 161 12.51 -9.32 -8.92
CA LEU A 161 13.24 -8.11 -9.30
C LEU A 161 12.32 -6.90 -9.45
N PHE A 162 11.14 -7.11 -10.04
CA PHE A 162 10.10 -6.09 -10.14
C PHE A 162 9.67 -5.58 -8.76
N ASN A 163 9.37 -6.48 -7.84
CA ASN A 163 8.98 -6.13 -6.47
C ASN A 163 10.07 -5.34 -5.74
N LYS A 164 11.34 -5.70 -5.94
CA LYS A 164 12.49 -4.96 -5.40
C LYS A 164 12.52 -3.49 -5.83
N THR A 165 12.10 -3.19 -7.06
CA THR A 165 12.12 -1.80 -7.56
C THR A 165 11.24 -0.86 -6.72
N PHE A 166 10.22 -1.35 -6.02
CA PHE A 166 9.39 -0.50 -5.15
C PHE A 166 10.13 0.12 -3.97
N GLU A 167 11.30 -0.40 -3.60
CA GLU A 167 12.15 0.21 -2.56
C GLU A 167 12.52 1.65 -2.88
N CYS A 168 12.62 2.03 -4.16
CA CYS A 168 12.98 3.37 -4.64
C CYS A 168 11.81 4.15 -5.26
N ALA A 169 10.58 3.65 -5.10
CA ALA A 169 9.38 4.24 -5.70
C ALA A 169 9.02 5.64 -5.14
N GLU A 170 9.65 6.10 -4.06
CA GLU A 170 9.55 7.49 -3.61
C GLU A 170 10.17 8.49 -4.61
N ASN A 171 11.07 8.03 -5.48
CA ASN A 171 11.76 8.84 -6.48
C ASN A 171 11.49 8.30 -7.89
N LYS A 172 10.62 9.00 -8.64
CA LYS A 172 10.24 8.61 -10.01
C LYS A 172 11.44 8.36 -10.93
N THR A 173 12.45 9.23 -10.90
CA THR A 173 13.61 9.14 -11.80
C THR A 173 14.45 7.90 -11.50
N GLU A 174 14.68 7.62 -10.21
CA GLU A 174 15.43 6.45 -9.78
C GLU A 174 14.65 5.16 -10.08
N TYR A 175 13.35 5.16 -9.79
CA TYR A 175 12.45 4.04 -10.06
C TYR A 175 12.41 3.67 -11.55
N LEU A 176 12.18 4.66 -12.43
CA LEU A 176 12.23 4.46 -13.89
C LEU A 176 13.61 4.02 -14.36
N GLY A 177 14.68 4.59 -13.79
CA GLY A 177 16.06 4.20 -14.10
C GLY A 177 16.32 2.72 -13.79
N ASN A 178 15.81 2.21 -12.67
CA ASN A 178 15.95 0.81 -12.29
C ASN A 178 15.10 -0.12 -13.17
N LEU A 179 13.84 0.25 -13.46
CA LEU A 179 13.00 -0.51 -14.40
C LEU A 179 13.62 -0.59 -15.80
N LYS A 180 14.23 0.50 -16.28
CA LYS A 180 14.91 0.53 -17.58
C LYS A 180 16.10 -0.42 -17.61
N LYS A 181 16.98 -0.39 -16.59
CA LYS A 181 18.12 -1.32 -16.47
C LYS A 181 17.65 -2.78 -16.51
N LEU A 182 16.58 -3.10 -15.78
CA LEU A 182 16.01 -4.46 -15.77
C LEU A 182 15.41 -4.83 -17.12
N SER A 183 14.70 -3.91 -17.78
CA SER A 183 14.18 -4.11 -19.14
C SER A 183 15.30 -4.35 -20.17
N ASP A 184 16.42 -3.65 -20.06
CA ASP A 184 17.58 -3.82 -20.94
C ASP A 184 18.28 -5.16 -20.69
N GLN A 185 18.39 -5.57 -19.41
CA GLN A 185 18.98 -6.85 -19.01
C GLN A 185 18.10 -8.05 -19.37
N PHE A 186 16.78 -7.90 -19.23
CA PHE A 186 15.77 -8.96 -19.44
C PHE A 186 14.73 -8.51 -20.48
N PRO A 187 15.09 -8.43 -21.77
CA PRO A 187 14.23 -7.84 -22.81
C PRO A 187 12.93 -8.60 -23.06
N LYS A 188 12.86 -9.88 -22.64
CA LYS A 188 11.67 -10.74 -22.71
C LYS A 188 10.71 -10.55 -21.52
N ALA A 189 11.16 -9.94 -20.43
CA ALA A 189 10.37 -9.70 -19.24
C ALA A 189 9.49 -8.45 -19.44
N ASN A 190 8.30 -8.65 -20.00
CA ASN A 190 7.38 -7.54 -20.33
C ASN A 190 6.93 -6.71 -19.12
N ILE A 191 6.97 -7.29 -17.90
CA ILE A 191 6.56 -6.63 -16.66
C ILE A 191 7.25 -5.27 -16.44
N PHE A 192 8.54 -5.14 -16.77
CA PHE A 192 9.28 -3.90 -16.59
C PHE A 192 8.85 -2.82 -17.59
N LYS A 193 8.74 -3.18 -18.88
CA LYS A 193 8.31 -2.29 -19.96
C LYS A 193 6.88 -1.80 -19.74
N MET A 194 5.99 -2.72 -19.40
CA MET A 194 4.59 -2.41 -19.10
C MET A 194 4.46 -1.47 -17.92
N GLN A 195 5.25 -1.68 -16.86
CA GLN A 195 5.24 -0.75 -15.75
C GLN A 195 5.73 0.63 -16.17
N MET A 196 6.85 0.75 -16.89
CA MET A 196 7.36 2.05 -17.37
C MET A 196 6.31 2.79 -18.22
N ALA A 197 5.72 2.12 -19.22
CA ALA A 197 4.66 2.69 -20.05
C ALA A 197 3.46 3.15 -19.20
N ASN A 198 3.10 2.39 -18.17
CA ASN A 198 2.03 2.73 -17.25
C ASN A 198 2.37 4.00 -16.42
N ILE A 199 3.64 4.18 -16.02
CA ILE A 199 4.11 5.38 -15.29
C ILE A 199 4.14 6.63 -16.17
N GLU A 200 4.59 6.45 -17.41
CA GLU A 200 4.81 7.55 -18.35
C GLU A 200 3.53 7.95 -19.09
N GLY A 201 2.47 7.14 -18.98
CA GLY A 201 1.16 7.41 -19.56
C GLY A 201 1.05 6.97 -21.02
N TYR A 202 1.95 6.09 -21.49
CA TYR A 202 1.93 5.50 -22.83
C TYR A 202 1.00 4.29 -22.87
N PHE A 203 -0.29 4.51 -22.55
CA PHE A 203 -1.27 3.43 -22.42
C PHE A 203 -1.56 2.69 -23.72
N ASP A 204 -1.29 3.32 -24.87
CA ASP A 204 -1.46 2.72 -26.19
C ASP A 204 -0.38 1.67 -26.50
N GLU A 205 0.74 1.69 -25.79
CA GLU A 205 1.83 0.71 -25.91
C GLU A 205 1.61 -0.53 -25.02
N ILE A 206 0.55 -0.52 -24.20
CA ILE A 206 0.26 -1.60 -23.27
C ILE A 206 -0.85 -2.47 -23.84
N ASN A 207 -0.54 -3.72 -24.18
CA ASN A 207 -1.55 -4.71 -24.48
C ASN A 207 -2.21 -5.19 -23.16
N PRO A 208 -3.51 -4.93 -22.93
CA PRO A 208 -4.16 -5.31 -21.68
C PRO A 208 -4.22 -6.82 -21.46
N GLU A 209 -4.14 -7.63 -22.53
CA GLU A 209 -4.22 -9.09 -22.44
C GLU A 209 -3.01 -9.71 -21.75
N ASP A 210 -1.84 -9.09 -21.95
CA ASP A 210 -0.56 -9.52 -21.36
C ASP A 210 -0.41 -9.08 -19.89
N LEU A 211 -1.33 -8.26 -19.39
CA LEU A 211 -1.33 -7.81 -18.00
C LEU A 211 -1.96 -8.86 -17.08
N SER A 212 -1.30 -9.09 -15.95
CA SER A 212 -1.89 -9.79 -14.81
C SER A 212 -3.16 -9.07 -14.34
N LYS A 213 -4.02 -9.78 -13.60
CA LYS A 213 -5.28 -9.21 -13.07
C LYS A 213 -5.05 -7.90 -12.30
N THR A 214 -4.01 -7.87 -11.46
CA THR A 214 -3.65 -6.70 -10.67
C THR A 214 -3.14 -5.56 -11.55
N GLN A 215 -2.24 -5.86 -12.49
CA GLN A 215 -1.71 -4.86 -13.43
C GLN A 215 -2.81 -4.25 -14.31
N ARG A 216 -3.77 -5.07 -14.75
CA ARG A 216 -4.93 -4.65 -15.53
C ARG A 216 -5.86 -3.72 -14.75
N GLN A 217 -6.09 -3.98 -13.46
CA GLN A 217 -6.83 -3.07 -12.59
C GLN A 217 -6.16 -1.70 -12.47
N VAL A 218 -4.83 -1.68 -12.29
CA VAL A 218 -4.03 -0.44 -12.22
C VAL A 218 -4.11 0.31 -13.55
N TYR A 219 -3.90 -0.39 -14.68
CA TYR A 219 -4.02 0.17 -16.03
C TYR A 219 -5.41 0.78 -16.28
N ASN A 220 -6.48 0.07 -15.95
CA ASN A 220 -7.84 0.56 -16.14
C ASN A 220 -8.12 1.80 -15.30
N PHE A 221 -7.60 1.87 -14.07
CA PHE A 221 -7.73 3.07 -13.26
C PHE A 221 -6.93 4.24 -13.86
N ASN A 222 -5.65 4.03 -14.18
CA ASN A 222 -4.76 5.07 -14.73
C ASN A 222 -5.27 5.64 -16.07
N SER A 223 -5.83 4.78 -16.92
CA SER A 223 -6.48 5.15 -18.19
C SER A 223 -7.89 5.73 -18.02
N LYS A 224 -8.34 5.98 -16.78
CA LYS A 224 -9.66 6.52 -16.42
C LYS A 224 -10.84 5.66 -16.89
N LYS A 225 -10.61 4.35 -17.07
CA LYS A 225 -11.65 3.34 -17.37
C LYS A 225 -12.29 2.77 -16.09
N SER A 226 -11.70 3.02 -14.92
CA SER A 226 -12.23 2.64 -13.61
C SER A 226 -11.97 3.74 -12.58
N ASP A 227 -12.95 4.00 -11.71
CA ASP A 227 -12.80 4.94 -10.58
C ASP A 227 -12.29 4.26 -9.30
N THR A 228 -12.07 2.94 -9.31
CA THR A 228 -11.66 2.18 -8.12
C THR A 228 -10.58 1.14 -8.40
N ILE A 229 -9.75 0.88 -7.39
CA ILE A 229 -8.63 -0.06 -7.38
C ILE A 229 -8.58 -0.75 -6.00
N GLU A 230 -8.22 -2.04 -5.95
CA GLU A 230 -8.19 -2.81 -4.69
C GLU A 230 -7.03 -2.40 -3.78
N ASN A 231 -5.86 -2.12 -4.35
CA ASN A 231 -4.66 -1.73 -3.61
C ASN A 231 -4.00 -0.50 -4.26
N GLY A 232 -4.39 0.68 -3.78
CA GLY A 232 -3.88 1.98 -4.26
C GLY A 232 -2.39 2.25 -4.02
N LEU A 233 -1.65 1.30 -3.44
CA LEU A 233 -0.21 1.42 -3.22
C LEU A 233 0.60 1.07 -4.47
N HIS A 234 0.03 0.25 -5.36
CA HIS A 234 0.59 -0.04 -6.69
C HIS A 234 0.20 1.01 -7.74
N TYR A 235 -0.29 2.17 -7.29
CA TYR A 235 -0.94 3.18 -8.12
C TYR A 235 -0.07 4.42 -8.38
N LEU A 236 -0.09 4.86 -9.64
CA LEU A 236 0.90 5.78 -10.20
C LEU A 236 0.53 7.27 -10.12
N SER A 237 -0.72 7.65 -9.83
CA SER A 237 -1.02 9.06 -9.54
C SER A 237 -0.26 9.59 -8.32
N ASN A 238 0.33 8.69 -7.53
CA ASN A 238 1.08 9.03 -6.35
C ASN A 238 2.51 9.51 -6.63
N PHE A 239 3.04 9.31 -7.84
CA PHE A 239 4.34 9.86 -8.26
C PHE A 239 4.22 11.29 -8.78
N SER A 240 3.00 11.73 -9.12
CA SER A 240 2.76 13.09 -9.61
C SER A 240 2.74 14.08 -8.45
N ASN A 241 3.92 14.62 -8.17
CA ASN A 241 4.24 15.68 -7.22
C ASN A 241 4.26 15.25 -5.75
N LYS A 242 5.31 15.68 -5.03
CA LYS A 242 5.28 15.76 -3.56
C LYS A 242 4.06 16.61 -3.16
N LEU A 243 2.95 16.00 -2.75
CA LEU A 243 1.89 16.70 -2.01
C LEU A 243 2.39 17.24 -0.65
N GLY A 244 3.66 17.00 -0.30
CA GLY A 244 4.37 17.73 0.72
C GLY A 244 4.13 19.23 0.66
N ASP A 245 3.90 19.83 -0.51
CA ASP A 245 3.65 21.28 -0.65
C ASP A 245 2.17 21.67 -0.77
N ASN A 246 1.24 20.76 -0.48
CA ASN A 246 -0.19 21.09 -0.54
C ASN A 246 -0.58 22.01 0.62
N GLN A 247 -0.62 23.31 0.35
CA GLN A 247 -0.99 24.37 1.30
C GLN A 247 -2.29 24.03 2.05
N TYR A 248 -3.32 23.61 1.33
CA TYR A 248 -4.62 23.29 1.91
C TYR A 248 -4.52 22.15 2.93
N LYS A 249 -3.86 21.04 2.59
CA LYS A 249 -3.70 19.90 3.51
C LYS A 249 -2.92 20.27 4.77
N TRP A 250 -1.88 21.08 4.63
CA TRP A 250 -1.12 21.58 5.78
C TRP A 250 -1.94 22.49 6.68
N ILE A 251 -2.72 23.41 6.11
CA ILE A 251 -3.62 24.28 6.86
C ILE A 251 -4.68 23.45 7.59
N GLU A 252 -5.31 22.49 6.91
CA GLU A 252 -6.31 21.61 7.51
C GLU A 252 -5.71 20.74 8.63
N ASN A 253 -4.51 20.21 8.44
CA ASN A 253 -3.81 19.45 9.47
C ASN A 253 -3.46 20.31 10.68
N ALA A 254 -2.95 21.53 10.46
CA ALA A 254 -2.67 22.47 11.54
C ALA A 254 -3.96 22.79 12.32
N LYS A 255 -5.06 23.13 11.64
CA LYS A 255 -6.36 23.39 12.28
C LYS A 255 -6.86 22.19 13.09
N LYS A 256 -6.85 20.98 12.52
CA LYS A 256 -7.30 19.75 13.21
C LYS A 256 -6.50 19.46 14.47
N ASN A 257 -5.23 19.84 14.50
CA ASN A 257 -4.35 19.68 15.65
C ASN A 257 -4.23 20.95 16.50
N ASN A 258 -5.12 21.94 16.33
CA ASN A 258 -5.06 23.23 17.03
C ASN A 258 -3.68 23.88 16.96
N PHE A 259 -3.04 23.81 15.79
CA PHE A 259 -1.70 24.30 15.48
C PHE A 259 -0.56 23.66 16.32
N LYS A 260 -0.84 22.57 17.05
CA LYS A 260 0.14 21.78 17.82
C LYS A 260 0.88 20.76 16.97
N ILE A 261 1.44 21.20 15.85
CA ILE A 261 2.29 20.37 14.97
C ILE A 261 3.72 20.93 14.93
N ASN A 262 4.71 20.09 14.61
CA ASN A 262 6.08 20.56 14.54
C ASN A 262 6.27 21.49 13.31
N TRP A 263 6.63 22.76 13.55
CA TRP A 263 6.77 23.74 12.47
C TRP A 263 7.88 23.38 11.46
N ASN A 264 8.89 22.59 11.86
CA ASN A 264 9.96 22.14 10.95
C ASN A 264 9.49 21.16 9.89
N GLU A 265 8.36 20.49 10.14
CA GLU A 265 7.79 19.49 9.24
C GLU A 265 7.00 20.13 8.09
N ILE A 266 6.53 21.36 8.27
CA ILE A 266 5.82 22.14 7.26
C ILE A 266 6.84 22.68 6.24
N PRO A 267 6.73 22.41 4.93
CA PRO A 267 7.69 22.88 3.95
C PRO A 267 7.75 24.41 3.85
N ASP A 268 8.88 24.94 3.41
CA ASP A 268 9.12 26.38 3.21
C ASP A 268 8.99 26.81 1.75
N THR A 269 8.31 26.00 0.94
CA THR A 269 8.22 26.11 -0.53
C THR A 269 7.29 27.20 -1.03
N SER A 270 6.45 27.77 -0.17
CA SER A 270 5.56 28.87 -0.53
C SER A 270 5.35 29.85 0.61
N GLU A 271 4.97 31.08 0.27
CA GLU A 271 4.65 32.14 1.24
C GLU A 271 3.58 31.69 2.25
N THR A 272 2.48 31.08 1.78
CA THR A 272 1.41 30.55 2.65
C THR A 272 1.93 29.54 3.66
N LEU A 273 2.81 28.62 3.25
CA LEU A 273 3.39 27.64 4.17
C LEU A 273 4.39 28.27 5.14
N ASN A 274 5.16 29.27 4.71
CA ASN A 274 6.04 30.04 5.61
C ASN A 274 5.25 30.81 6.67
N ILE A 275 4.11 31.39 6.32
CA ILE A 275 3.18 31.99 7.28
C ILE A 275 2.69 30.93 8.27
N LEU A 276 2.25 29.77 7.78
CA LEU A 276 1.79 28.67 8.63
C LEU A 276 2.89 28.15 9.57
N ARG A 277 4.16 28.06 9.11
CA ARG A 277 5.33 27.73 9.94
C ARG A 277 5.49 28.69 11.10
N ILE A 278 5.39 29.99 10.84
CA ILE A 278 5.50 31.03 11.87
C ILE A 278 4.36 30.88 12.88
N LEU A 279 3.11 30.82 12.42
CA LEU A 279 1.94 30.70 13.29
C LEU A 279 2.02 29.45 14.18
N THR A 280 2.36 28.31 13.59
CA THR A 280 2.54 27.03 14.29
C THR A 280 3.68 27.12 15.31
N GLY A 281 4.82 27.70 14.92
CA GLY A 281 5.98 27.84 15.81
C GLY A 281 5.71 28.77 17.00
N LEU A 282 4.97 29.86 16.76
CA LEU A 282 4.54 30.80 17.80
C LEU A 282 3.56 30.16 18.78
N GLU A 283 2.54 29.46 18.28
CA GLU A 283 1.56 28.74 19.13
C GLU A 283 2.26 27.72 20.04
N ASN A 284 3.22 26.98 19.47
CA ASN A 284 3.94 25.94 20.21
C ASN A 284 5.09 26.48 21.07
N LYS A 285 5.37 27.79 21.02
CA LYS A 285 6.49 28.44 21.73
C LYS A 285 7.85 27.77 21.50
N ASN A 286 8.04 27.11 20.35
CA ASN A 286 9.18 26.22 20.08
C ASN A 286 10.00 26.64 18.86
N ILE A 287 9.71 27.80 18.27
CA ILE A 287 10.49 28.38 17.18
C ILE A 287 11.41 29.48 17.72
N LYS A 288 12.70 29.42 17.36
CA LYS A 288 13.65 30.49 17.67
C LYS A 288 13.35 31.72 16.80
N ILE A 289 13.52 32.91 17.35
CA ILE A 289 13.30 34.19 16.64
C ILE A 289 14.06 34.22 15.30
N ASP A 290 15.29 33.72 15.24
CA ASP A 290 16.09 33.69 14.01
C ASP A 290 15.43 32.85 12.89
N ASN A 291 14.73 31.78 13.26
CA ASN A 291 14.00 30.96 12.30
C ASN A 291 12.71 31.65 11.83
N ILE A 292 12.05 32.41 12.71
CA ILE A 292 10.90 33.24 12.32
C ILE A 292 11.35 34.30 11.30
N LYS A 293 12.49 34.96 11.54
CA LYS A 293 13.07 35.94 10.60
C LYS A 293 13.37 35.33 9.23
N LYS A 294 14.00 34.15 9.19
CA LYS A 294 14.24 33.43 7.92
C LYS A 294 12.95 33.10 7.15
N CYS A 295 11.88 32.76 7.86
CA CYS A 295 10.57 32.51 7.22
C CYS A 295 9.93 33.83 6.75
N LEU A 296 10.07 34.92 7.53
CA LEU A 296 9.58 36.26 7.19
C LEU A 296 10.21 36.81 5.91
N GLU A 297 11.52 36.59 5.70
CA GLU A 297 12.22 37.00 4.47
C GLU A 297 11.58 36.42 3.19
N LYS A 298 10.90 35.28 3.30
CA LYS A 298 10.23 34.60 2.18
C LYS A 298 8.79 35.06 1.95
N ILE A 299 8.24 35.90 2.82
CA ILE A 299 6.90 36.47 2.69
C ILE A 299 7.02 37.73 1.81
N LYS A 300 6.15 37.90 0.81
CA LYS A 300 6.15 39.08 -0.07
C LYS A 300 5.14 40.13 0.38
N ASN A 301 4.12 39.70 1.13
CA ASN A 301 3.09 40.59 1.65
C ASN A 301 3.62 41.37 2.86
N GLU A 302 3.97 42.64 2.64
CA GLU A 302 4.51 43.54 3.66
C GLU A 302 3.53 43.79 4.84
N ASN A 303 2.23 43.84 4.58
CA ASN A 303 1.23 43.96 5.66
C ASN A 303 1.24 42.75 6.60
N VAL A 304 1.45 41.54 6.06
CA VAL A 304 1.53 40.32 6.87
C VAL A 304 2.84 40.28 7.66
N LYS A 305 3.97 40.64 7.03
CA LYS A 305 5.27 40.78 7.71
C LYS A 305 5.18 41.72 8.89
N GLN A 306 4.68 42.94 8.66
CA GLN A 306 4.61 43.97 9.68
C GLN A 306 3.78 43.51 10.88
N LYS A 307 2.62 42.88 10.66
CA LYS A 307 1.79 42.32 11.75
C LYS A 307 2.51 41.25 12.56
N ILE A 308 3.29 40.38 11.90
CA ILE A 308 4.07 39.35 12.60
C ILE A 308 5.19 40.02 13.41
N GLU A 309 5.90 41.01 12.85
CA GLU A 309 6.96 41.74 13.56
C GLU A 309 6.44 42.51 14.77
N GLU A 310 5.28 43.16 14.65
CA GLU A 310 4.58 43.81 15.77
C GLU A 310 4.26 42.81 16.89
N TYR A 311 3.73 41.63 16.54
CA TYR A 311 3.46 40.56 17.52
C TYR A 311 4.73 40.06 18.22
N LEU A 312 5.84 39.93 17.50
CA LEU A 312 7.13 39.52 18.08
C LEU A 312 7.71 40.56 19.03
N ASN A 313 7.53 41.85 18.71
CA ASN A 313 8.00 42.94 19.55
C ASN A 313 7.15 43.11 20.81
N PHE A 314 5.86 42.79 20.75
CA PHE A 314 4.96 42.84 21.90
C PHE A 314 5.23 41.72 22.93
N ASN A 315 5.74 40.57 22.50
CA ASN A 315 5.98 39.39 23.34
C ASN A 315 7.44 39.19 23.77
N LYS A 316 8.29 40.22 23.64
CA LYS A 316 9.65 40.25 24.23
C LYS A 316 9.60 40.69 25.68
#